data_AF-A0A3N5TVC7-F1
#
_entry.id   AF-A0A3N5TVC7-F1
#
_cell.length_a   1.000
_cell.length_b   1.000
_cell.length_c   1.000
_cell.angle_alpha   90.00
_cell.angle_beta   90.00
_cell.angle_gamma   90.00
#
_symmetry.space_group_name_H-M   'P 1'
#
loop_
_entity.id
_entity.type
_entity.pdbx_description
1 polymer ?
#
loop_
_entity_poly.entity_id
_entity_poly.type
_entity_poly.pdbx_seq_one_letter_code
_entity_poly.pdbx_strand_id
1 'polypeptide(L)'
;MAAFEGRVDPLVLDLGRYERGLRDQGFRLIAGVDEAGRGALAGPLVAAAVILPAAFDLEGINDSKVLTRLQREAAYERIVRDAVARSVCRCTPTRIDRR
;
A
#
# COMPACT_ATOMS: atom_id res chain seq x y z
N MET A 1 12.39 34.20 11.42
CA MET A 1 11.29 33.42 10.81
C MET A 1 11.92 32.25 10.09
N ALA A 2 12.12 31.14 10.81
CA ALA A 2 13.00 30.05 10.41
C ALA A 2 12.57 29.43 9.08
N ALA A 3 13.52 29.36 8.15
CA ALA A 3 13.42 28.58 6.94
C ALA A 3 13.25 27.10 7.32
N PHE A 4 12.15 26.49 6.90
CA PHE A 4 11.94 25.07 7.01
C PHE A 4 12.73 24.39 5.88
N GLU A 5 14.05 24.37 6.00
CA GLU A 5 14.92 23.47 5.22
C GLU A 5 14.70 22.05 5.74
N GLY A 6 13.60 21.44 5.31
CA GLY A 6 13.33 20.03 5.52
C GLY A 6 14.34 19.22 4.73
N ARG A 7 15.46 18.84 5.36
CA ARG A 7 16.27 17.70 4.92
C ARG A 7 15.35 16.48 4.91
N VAL A 8 14.84 16.12 3.75
CA VAL A 8 14.30 14.78 3.50
C VAL A 8 15.48 13.82 3.64
N ASP A 9 15.46 13.02 4.70
CA ASP A 9 16.40 11.93 4.88
C ASP A 9 16.33 11.03 3.62
N PRO A 10 17.45 10.80 2.91
CA PRO A 10 17.47 10.05 1.64
C PRO A 10 16.99 8.59 1.77
N LEU A 11 16.75 8.10 2.98
CA LEU A 11 16.17 6.78 3.25
C LEU A 11 14.65 6.78 3.48
N VAL A 12 14.00 7.95 3.50
CA VAL A 12 12.54 8.05 3.58
C VAL A 12 11.97 7.85 2.18
N LEU A 13 11.45 6.65 1.92
CA LEU A 13 10.71 6.34 0.70
C LEU A 13 9.53 7.31 0.56
N ASP A 14 9.54 8.12 -0.50
CA ASP A 14 8.40 8.94 -0.91
C ASP A 14 7.33 8.05 -1.56
N LEU A 15 6.51 7.43 -0.72
CA LEU A 15 5.47 6.47 -1.11
C LEU A 15 4.46 7.06 -2.10
N GLY A 16 4.18 8.37 -2.00
CA GLY A 16 3.21 9.06 -2.84
C GLY A 16 3.73 9.53 -4.20
N ARG A 17 5.03 9.34 -4.51
CA ARG A 17 5.65 9.89 -5.73
C ARG A 17 4.89 9.56 -7.01
N TYR A 18 4.60 8.28 -7.23
CA TYR A 18 3.92 7.81 -8.45
C TYR A 18 2.46 8.24 -8.48
N GLU A 19 1.79 8.22 -7.32
CA GLU A 19 0.40 8.63 -7.22
C GLU A 19 0.21 10.11 -7.57
N ARG A 20 1.10 10.99 -7.06
CA ARG A 20 1.05 12.43 -7.39
C ARG A 20 1.21 12.68 -8.89
N GLY A 21 2.16 11.99 -9.54
CA GLY A 21 2.35 12.10 -10.99
C GLY A 21 1.13 11.63 -11.81
N LEU A 22 0.38 10.65 -11.32
CA LEU A 22 -0.89 10.22 -11.94
C LEU A 22 -2.01 11.25 -11.69
N ARG A 23 -2.06 11.86 -10.50
CA ARG A 23 -3.02 12.94 -10.20
C ARG A 23 -2.79 14.16 -11.08
N ASP A 24 -1.54 14.54 -11.32
CA ASP A 24 -1.18 15.65 -12.21
C ASP A 24 -1.62 15.40 -13.68
N GLN A 25 -1.73 14.13 -14.07
CA GLN A 25 -2.28 13.71 -15.38
C GLN A 25 -3.82 13.67 -15.40
N GLY A 26 -4.49 14.01 -14.30
CA GLY A 26 -5.95 14.06 -14.18
C GLY A 26 -6.61 12.77 -13.70
N PHE A 27 -5.83 11.72 -13.35
CA PHE A 27 -6.40 10.51 -12.76
C PHE A 27 -6.87 10.78 -11.33
N ARG A 28 -8.15 10.46 -11.03
CA ARG A 28 -8.77 10.75 -9.72
C ARG A 28 -8.86 9.55 -8.78
N LEU A 29 -9.06 8.37 -9.35
CA LEU A 29 -9.16 7.10 -8.64
C LEU A 29 -7.95 6.25 -9.03
N ILE A 30 -6.97 6.17 -8.13
CA ILE A 30 -5.72 5.46 -8.34
C ILE A 30 -5.67 4.30 -7.36
N ALA A 31 -5.52 3.08 -7.88
CA ALA A 31 -5.42 1.88 -7.05
C ALA A 31 -3.95 1.51 -6.85
N GLY A 32 -3.53 1.40 -5.60
CA GLY A 32 -2.32 0.67 -5.22
C GLY A 32 -2.61 -0.82 -5.20
N VAL A 33 -1.69 -1.63 -5.73
CA VAL A 33 -1.82 -3.09 -5.80
C VAL A 33 -0.57 -3.73 -5.22
N ASP A 34 -0.75 -4.76 -4.38
CA ASP A 34 0.35 -5.53 -3.81
C ASP A 34 -0.08 -6.98 -3.53
N GLU A 35 0.88 -7.90 -3.47
CA GLU A 35 0.66 -9.32 -3.21
C GLU A 35 1.49 -9.88 -2.05
N ALA A 36 0.91 -10.87 -1.36
CA ALA A 36 1.55 -11.63 -0.31
C ALA A 36 1.42 -13.13 -0.57
N GLY A 37 2.49 -13.87 -0.33
CA GLY A 37 2.51 -15.34 -0.46
C GLY A 37 3.19 -15.90 -1.71
N ARG A 38 3.80 -15.06 -2.56
CA ARG A 38 4.48 -15.51 -3.80
C ARG A 38 5.60 -16.54 -3.55
N GLY A 39 6.30 -16.43 -2.42
CA GLY A 39 7.39 -17.34 -2.04
C GLY A 39 7.00 -18.39 -1.00
N ALA A 40 5.72 -18.48 -0.61
CA ALA A 40 5.28 -19.45 0.38
C ALA A 40 5.21 -20.86 -0.24
N LEU A 41 5.71 -21.87 0.49
CA LEU A 41 5.61 -23.28 0.08
C LEU A 41 4.18 -23.84 0.19
N ALA A 42 3.32 -23.18 0.97
CA ALA A 42 1.94 -23.59 1.19
C ALA A 42 1.04 -22.38 1.39
N GLY A 43 -0.25 -22.55 1.07
CA GLY A 43 -1.24 -21.49 1.15
C GLY A 43 -1.43 -20.72 -0.15
N PRO A 44 -2.45 -19.86 -0.24
CA PRO A 44 -2.74 -19.11 -1.45
C PRO A 44 -1.78 -17.93 -1.64
N LEU A 45 -1.61 -17.51 -2.89
CA LEU A 45 -1.17 -16.15 -3.21
C LEU A 45 -2.36 -15.20 -3.02
N VAL A 46 -2.19 -14.14 -2.25
CA VAL A 46 -3.23 -13.14 -2.00
C VAL A 46 -2.78 -11.80 -2.60
N ALA A 47 -3.64 -11.18 -3.41
CA ALA A 47 -3.40 -9.84 -3.93
C ALA A 47 -4.51 -8.89 -3.46
N ALA A 48 -4.16 -7.65 -3.17
CA ALA A 48 -5.11 -6.60 -2.79
C ALA A 48 -4.97 -5.40 -3.71
N ALA A 49 -6.09 -4.75 -4.01
CA ALA A 49 -6.15 -3.47 -4.68
C ALA A 49 -6.90 -2.48 -3.78
N VAL A 50 -6.31 -1.31 -3.51
CA VAL A 50 -6.88 -0.30 -2.61
C VAL A 50 -6.81 1.07 -3.28
N ILE A 51 -7.93 1.78 -3.30
CA ILE A 51 -8.01 3.19 -3.69
C ILE A 51 -8.18 4.01 -2.41
N LEU A 52 -7.19 4.85 -2.12
CA LEU A 52 -7.21 5.76 -0.97
C LEU A 52 -7.72 7.16 -1.36
N PRO A 53 -8.30 7.92 -0.41
CA PRO A 53 -8.58 9.34 -0.61
C PRO A 53 -7.33 10.14 -0.99
N ALA A 54 -7.47 11.20 -1.78
CA ALA A 54 -6.33 12.03 -2.21
C ALA A 54 -5.57 12.69 -1.06
N ALA A 55 -6.27 12.99 0.03
CA ALA A 55 -5.70 13.58 1.24
C ALA A 55 -5.42 12.53 2.33
N PHE A 56 -5.36 11.25 1.96
CA PHE A 56 -5.09 10.20 2.93
C PHE A 56 -3.66 10.33 3.46
N ASP A 57 -3.52 10.33 4.78
CA ASP A 57 -2.23 10.41 5.45
C ASP A 57 -1.52 9.05 5.45
N LEU A 58 -0.40 8.97 4.75
CA LEU A 58 0.43 7.77 4.63
C LEU A 58 1.38 7.57 5.82
N GLU A 59 1.39 8.45 6.83
CA GLU A 59 2.24 8.28 8.00
C GLU A 59 1.97 6.94 8.71
N GLY A 60 3.03 6.19 8.99
CA GLY A 60 2.95 4.88 9.61
C GLY A 60 2.54 3.74 8.67
N ILE A 61 2.23 4.02 7.41
CA ILE A 61 2.08 3.01 6.34
C ILE A 61 3.41 2.94 5.60
N ASN A 62 4.32 2.09 6.05
CA ASN A 62 5.60 1.86 5.39
C ASN A 62 5.83 0.35 5.19
N ASP A 63 6.90 -0.08 4.50
CA ASP A 63 7.14 -1.50 4.18
C ASP A 63 6.88 -2.38 5.40
N SER A 64 5.96 -3.33 5.20
CA SER A 64 5.51 -4.35 6.15
C SER A 64 6.63 -5.07 6.91
N LYS A 65 7.88 -5.02 6.40
CA LYS A 65 9.09 -5.58 7.01
C LYS A 65 9.67 -4.74 8.16
N VAL A 66 9.26 -3.48 8.30
CA VAL A 66 9.68 -2.58 9.39
C VAL A 66 8.61 -2.50 10.49
N LEU A 67 7.36 -2.78 10.16
CA LEU A 67 6.24 -2.67 11.10
C LEU A 67 6.10 -3.92 11.99
N THR A 68 5.86 -3.69 13.27
CA THR A 68 5.38 -4.73 14.20
C THR A 68 3.97 -5.19 13.82
N ARG A 69 3.54 -6.34 14.35
CA ARG A 69 2.17 -6.85 14.14
C ARG A 69 1.11 -5.80 14.51
N LEU A 70 1.25 -5.17 15.68
CA LEU A 70 0.30 -4.17 16.17
C LEU A 70 0.25 -2.94 15.27
N GLN A 71 1.39 -2.46 14.79
CA GLN A 71 1.44 -1.34 13.84
C GLN A 71 0.76 -1.69 12.51
N ARG A 72 0.93 -2.92 12.01
CA ARG A 72 0.23 -3.38 10.80
C ARG A 72 -1.28 -3.50 11.00
N GLU A 73 -1.73 -3.99 12.15
CA GLU A 73 -3.17 -4.08 12.47
C GLU A 73 -3.79 -2.67 12.53
N ALA A 74 -3.13 -1.72 13.21
CA ALA A 74 -3.58 -0.32 13.26
C ALA A 74 -3.60 0.35 11.86
N ALA A 75 -2.57 0.13 11.05
CA ALA A 75 -2.53 0.62 9.67
C ALA A 75 -3.65 0.00 8.83
N TYR A 76 -3.87 -1.31 8.94
CA TYR A 76 -4.95 -2.02 8.26
C TYR A 76 -6.33 -1.45 8.62
N GLU A 77 -6.59 -1.20 9.89
CA GLU A 77 -7.86 -0.60 10.34
C GLU A 77 -8.08 0.79 9.73
N ARG A 78 -7.04 1.64 9.71
CA ARG A 78 -7.10 2.97 9.06
C ARG A 78 -7.40 2.84 7.57
N ILE A 79 -6.64 2.00 6.86
CA ILE A 79 -6.79 1.79 5.42
C ILE A 79 -8.20 1.28 5.10
N VAL A 80 -8.69 0.26 5.82
CA VAL A 80 -9.99 -0.35 5.54
C VAL A 80 -11.15 0.60 5.82
N ARG A 81 -11.04 1.42 6.86
CA ARG A 81 -12.07 2.40 7.24
C ARG A 81 -12.16 3.53 6.22
N ASP A 82 -11.02 4.05 5.78
CA ASP A 82 -10.98 5.30 5.02
C ASP A 82 -10.83 5.09 3.50
N ALA A 83 -10.55 3.86 3.03
CA ALA A 83 -10.43 3.56 1.61
C ALA A 83 -11.74 3.88 0.86
N VAL A 84 -11.59 4.52 -0.31
CA VAL A 84 -12.69 4.79 -1.24
C VAL A 84 -13.23 3.47 -1.81
N ALA A 85 -12.33 2.56 -2.15
CA ALA A 85 -12.67 1.21 -2.59
C ALA A 85 -11.52 0.24 -2.31
N ARG A 86 -11.85 -1.03 -2.10
CA ARG A 86 -10.88 -2.10 -1.93
C ARG A 86 -11.38 -3.43 -2.47
N SER A 87 -10.47 -4.27 -2.94
CA SER A 87 -10.74 -5.65 -3.31
C SER A 87 -9.57 -6.54 -2.91
N VAL A 88 -9.87 -7.78 -2.55
CA VAL A 88 -8.87 -8.80 -2.21
C VAL A 88 -9.18 -10.06 -3.01
N CYS A 89 -8.18 -10.57 -3.71
CA CYS A 89 -8.26 -11.79 -4.50
C CYS A 89 -7.33 -12.85 -3.92
N ARG A 90 -7.76 -14.12 -3.98
CA ARG A 90 -6.97 -15.27 -3.56
C ARG A 90 -6.78 -16.21 -4.74
N CYS A 91 -5.53 -16.46 -5.10
CA CYS A 91 -5.16 -17.51 -6.04
C CYS A 91 -4.76 -18.76 -5.25
N THR A 92 -5.58 -19.81 -5.34
CA THR A 92 -5.32 -21.06 -4.62
C THR A 92 -4.12 -21.80 -5.19
N PRO A 93 -3.42 -22.67 -4.43
CA PRO A 93 -2.34 -23.50 -4.95
C PRO A 93 -2.74 -24.27 -6.21
N THR A 94 -3.93 -24.90 -6.21
CA THR A 94 -4.48 -25.59 -7.37
C THR A 94 -4.64 -24.70 -8.60
N ARG A 95 -4.84 -23.39 -8.43
CA ARG A 95 -4.90 -22.42 -9.54
C ARG A 95 -3.50 -21.95 -9.97
N ILE A 96 -2.56 -21.83 -9.03
CA ILE A 96 -1.15 -21.49 -9.30
C ILE A 96 -0.46 -22.60 -10.11
N ASP A 97 -0.75 -23.86 -9.78
CA ASP A 97 -0.14 -25.03 -10.42
C ASP A 97 -0.66 -25.29 -11.83
N ARG A 98 -1.77 -24.65 -12.23
CA ARG A 98 -2.33 -24.75 -13.58
C ARG A 98 -1.50 -23.87 -14.53
N ARG A 99 -0.89 -24.50 -15.53
CA ARG A 99 -0.16 -23.83 -16.62
C ARG A 99 -1.10 -23.15 -17.60
#